data_AF-A0A537ERS1-F1
#
_entry.id   AF-A0A537ERS1-F1
#
_cell.length_a   1.000
_cell.length_b   1.000
_cell.length_c   1.000
_cell.angle_alpha   90.00
_cell.angle_beta   90.00
_cell.angle_gamma   90.00
#
_symmetry.space_group_name_H-M   'P 1'
#
loop_
_entity.id
_entity.type
_entity.pdbx_description
1 polymer ?
#
loop_
_entity_poly.entity_id
_entity_poly.type
_entity_poly.pdbx_seq_one_letter_code
_entity_poly.pdbx_strand_id
1 'polypeptide(L)'
;MPARIEEEVRRIVVFQYFSGEKPEVIAKRNNISYGTVRNVIRELMEGHFPEYDDFLAYLHDIRWLLRELKRRHRTLPEAIGGFMFLEELLRIRVDPAELSRLLPILRKLSPPGFQRDAFARALSEIIRLVEAGLSFVEMEEKAVGLRSDVAGLEKSKSELEATIRDEQTQEQEARQSLDRTLSAGKQEIRRLEQSKADQLASNNLTEDRLAKYVQIHTKLVSHGVDFERLETLVRVLEELETHGMQPRRILGYLESINSLSGEVENRTLAVKEVRKKLVEGQENLEKVNNESSNARAKLAALEKEKTELLEQLGKIQEDYKGYWLHIDMARTLILLLHDPSRATNLQLLGASKLLEWIVEARKNMPNEMVRYDRPREALTMLVGNVLGKTLVFKEDRDAEMSALRNENTDLKLGRLGKLQGEQRELRWAREMFEVKKRRFEEASVDKLLEVALAAVKRGEILLGACKSCGARVAMVRGAKPSPWSSFSCSSCHSTL
;
A
#
# COMPACT_ATOMS: atom_id res chain seq x y z
N MET A 1 -13.18 62.00 -37.33
CA MET A 1 -13.00 60.56 -37.10
C MET A 1 -11.59 60.34 -36.57
N PRO A 2 -11.40 59.79 -35.37
CA PRO A 2 -10.05 59.50 -34.88
C PRO A 2 -9.41 58.41 -35.75
N ALA A 3 -8.12 58.57 -36.07
CA ALA A 3 -7.37 57.67 -36.92
C ALA A 3 -7.51 56.22 -36.43
N ARG A 4 -7.82 55.29 -37.34
CA ARG A 4 -7.86 53.85 -37.04
C ARG A 4 -6.47 53.42 -36.58
N ILE A 5 -6.32 53.21 -35.28
CA ILE A 5 -5.13 52.61 -34.70
C ILE A 5 -5.12 51.15 -35.15
N GLU A 6 -3.97 50.68 -35.65
CA GLU A 6 -3.79 49.30 -36.05
C GLU A 6 -4.11 48.33 -34.89
N GLU A 7 -4.85 47.28 -35.20
CA GLU A 7 -5.39 46.33 -34.23
C GLU A 7 -4.28 45.56 -33.48
N GLU A 8 -3.11 45.44 -34.10
CA GLU A 8 -1.89 44.91 -33.50
C GLU A 8 -1.35 45.82 -32.38
N VAL A 9 -1.34 47.13 -32.60
CA VAL A 9 -0.94 48.12 -31.58
C VAL A 9 -1.91 48.11 -30.40
N ARG A 10 -3.22 47.96 -30.66
CA ARG A 10 -4.25 47.86 -29.59
C ARG A 10 -4.00 46.62 -28.73
N ARG A 11 -3.76 45.46 -29.33
CA ARG A 11 -3.46 44.21 -28.60
C ARG A 11 -2.18 44.28 -27.78
N ILE A 12 -1.11 44.86 -28.32
CA ILE A 12 0.16 45.02 -27.60
C ILE A 12 0.00 45.93 -26.37
N VAL A 13 -0.72 47.04 -26.52
CA VAL A 13 -0.99 47.98 -25.41
C VAL A 13 -1.81 47.30 -24.32
N VAL A 14 -2.87 46.58 -24.68
CA VAL A 14 -3.72 45.84 -23.74
C VAL A 14 -2.90 44.78 -23.00
N PHE A 15 -2.14 43.95 -23.72
CA PHE A 15 -1.29 42.91 -23.12
C PHE A 15 -0.25 43.46 -22.13
N GLN A 16 0.44 44.55 -22.50
CA GLN A 16 1.43 45.16 -21.61
C GLN A 16 0.79 45.84 -20.40
N TYR A 17 -0.42 46.40 -20.56
CA TYR A 17 -1.19 46.97 -19.46
C TYR A 17 -1.63 45.89 -18.46
N PHE A 18 -2.15 44.76 -18.96
CA PHE A 18 -2.44 43.56 -18.17
C PHE A 18 -1.20 43.04 -17.43
N SER A 19 -0.05 43.04 -18.10
CA SER A 19 1.24 42.62 -17.54
C SER A 19 1.78 43.53 -16.42
N GLY A 20 1.02 44.55 -15.99
CA GLY A 20 1.37 45.42 -14.87
C GLY A 20 2.19 46.66 -15.25
N GLU A 21 2.53 46.83 -16.53
CA GLU A 21 3.34 47.98 -16.97
C GLU A 21 2.59 49.30 -16.81
N LYS A 22 3.33 50.39 -16.60
CA LYS A 22 2.75 51.74 -16.52
C LYS A 22 2.48 52.29 -17.94
N PRO A 23 1.40 53.05 -18.17
CA PRO A 23 1.07 53.60 -19.49
C PRO A 23 2.21 54.40 -20.13
N GLU A 24 3.03 55.10 -19.32
CA GLU A 24 4.19 55.86 -19.77
C GLU A 24 5.30 54.94 -20.31
N VAL A 25 5.47 53.77 -19.69
CA VAL A 25 6.47 52.76 -20.09
C VAL A 25 6.01 52.07 -21.37
N ILE A 26 4.71 51.77 -21.49
CA ILE A 26 4.10 51.19 -22.70
C ILE A 26 4.27 52.15 -23.89
N ALA A 27 4.00 53.44 -23.69
CA ALA A 27 4.16 54.46 -24.73
C ALA A 27 5.60 54.52 -25.23
N LYS A 28 6.57 54.57 -24.30
CA LYS A 28 8.00 54.62 -24.63
C LYS A 28 8.50 53.33 -25.30
N ARG A 29 8.01 52.16 -24.88
CA ARG A 29 8.48 50.86 -25.37
C ARG A 29 8.01 50.54 -26.78
N ASN A 30 6.80 50.96 -27.15
CA ASN A 30 6.22 50.68 -28.47
C ASN A 30 6.29 51.89 -29.41
N ASN A 31 7.00 52.96 -29.02
CA ASN A 31 7.13 54.21 -29.81
C ASN A 31 5.77 54.80 -30.24
N ILE A 32 4.80 54.81 -29.33
CA ILE A 32 3.44 55.32 -29.55
C ILE A 32 3.14 56.47 -28.61
N SER A 33 2.22 57.35 -29.01
CA SER A 33 1.85 58.49 -28.17
C SER A 33 1.16 58.04 -26.88
N TYR A 34 1.42 58.74 -25.78
CA TYR A 34 0.73 58.50 -24.51
C TYR A 34 -0.79 58.61 -24.63
N GLY A 35 -1.28 59.55 -25.46
CA GLY A 35 -2.70 59.72 -25.74
C GLY A 35 -3.32 58.49 -26.40
N THR A 36 -2.58 57.85 -27.31
CA THR A 36 -2.98 56.58 -27.95
C THR A 36 -3.11 55.46 -26.92
N VAL A 37 -2.13 55.31 -26.03
CA VAL A 37 -2.16 54.30 -24.96
C VAL A 37 -3.33 54.53 -24.00
N ARG A 38 -3.57 55.78 -23.60
CA ARG A 38 -4.67 56.15 -22.70
C ARG A 38 -6.04 55.90 -23.33
N ASN A 39 -6.19 56.17 -24.63
CA ASN A 39 -7.43 55.89 -25.35
C ASN A 39 -7.72 54.39 -25.41
N VAL A 40 -6.72 53.57 -25.75
CA VAL A 40 -6.87 52.10 -25.79
C VAL A 40 -7.20 51.52 -24.42
N ILE A 41 -6.58 52.01 -23.34
CA ILE A 41 -6.89 51.57 -21.98
C ILE A 41 -8.30 51.99 -21.56
N ARG A 42 -8.75 53.18 -21.95
CA ARG A 42 -10.12 53.62 -21.68
C ARG A 42 -11.14 52.75 -22.43
N GLU A 43 -10.90 52.48 -23.71
CA GLU A 43 -11.72 51.56 -24.50
C GLU A 43 -11.78 50.16 -23.87
N LEU A 44 -10.67 49.67 -23.31
CA LEU A 44 -10.61 48.42 -22.54
C LEU A 44 -11.51 48.47 -21.30
N MET A 45 -11.43 49.53 -20.50
CA MET A 45 -12.25 49.68 -19.28
C MET A 45 -13.75 49.86 -19.58
N GLU A 46 -14.08 50.38 -20.76
CA GLU A 46 -15.45 50.61 -21.20
C GLU A 46 -16.10 49.38 -21.88
N GLY A 47 -15.38 48.24 -21.99
CA GLY A 47 -15.93 47.01 -22.58
C GLY A 47 -15.94 46.98 -24.10
N HIS A 48 -15.11 47.79 -24.77
CA HIS A 48 -14.98 47.77 -26.23
C HIS A 48 -14.13 46.61 -26.76
N PHE A 49 -13.67 45.72 -25.87
CA PHE A 49 -12.91 44.52 -26.19
C PHE A 49 -13.66 43.28 -25.68
N PRO A 50 -14.56 42.70 -26.50
CA PRO A 50 -15.41 41.58 -26.10
C PRO A 50 -14.62 40.36 -25.59
N GLU A 51 -13.39 40.20 -26.06
CA GLU A 51 -12.46 39.14 -25.65
C GLU A 51 -12.07 39.18 -24.16
N TYR A 52 -12.25 40.33 -23.50
CA TYR A 52 -11.82 40.55 -22.11
C TYR A 52 -12.96 40.88 -21.15
N ASP A 53 -14.21 40.97 -21.62
CA ASP A 53 -15.37 41.43 -20.85
C ASP A 53 -15.54 40.66 -19.53
N ASP A 54 -15.35 39.34 -19.55
CA ASP A 54 -15.44 38.46 -18.38
C ASP A 54 -14.40 38.78 -17.29
N PHE A 55 -13.25 39.37 -17.67
CA PHE A 55 -12.13 39.66 -16.78
C PHE A 55 -12.03 41.13 -16.38
N LEU A 56 -12.83 42.03 -16.97
CA LEU A 56 -12.76 43.47 -16.71
C LEU A 56 -13.04 43.81 -15.24
N ALA A 57 -13.96 43.08 -14.59
CA ALA A 57 -14.26 43.24 -13.16
C ALA A 57 -13.03 42.97 -12.27
N TYR A 58 -12.11 42.10 -12.72
CA TYR A 58 -10.93 41.67 -11.98
C TYR A 58 -9.63 42.29 -12.51
N LEU A 59 -9.71 43.18 -13.51
CA LEU A 59 -8.56 43.78 -14.19
C LEU A 59 -7.58 44.43 -13.21
N HIS A 60 -8.09 45.11 -12.18
CA HIS A 60 -7.26 45.75 -11.17
C HIS A 60 -6.53 44.74 -10.29
N ASP A 61 -7.22 43.67 -9.89
CA ASP A 61 -6.70 42.62 -9.01
C ASP A 61 -5.65 41.76 -9.72
N ILE A 62 -5.91 41.37 -10.97
CA ILE A 62 -4.95 40.64 -11.82
C ILE A 62 -3.68 41.47 -12.02
N ARG A 63 -3.84 42.77 -12.28
CA ARG A 63 -2.71 43.68 -12.47
C ARG A 63 -1.93 43.91 -11.19
N TRP A 64 -2.60 43.98 -10.04
CA TRP A 64 -1.96 44.04 -8.73
C TRP A 64 -1.16 42.76 -8.47
N LEU A 65 -1.75 41.59 -8.71
CA LEU A 65 -1.11 40.28 -8.52
C LEU A 65 0.15 40.13 -9.39
N LEU A 66 0.05 40.45 -10.69
CA LEU A 66 1.19 40.36 -11.61
C LEU A 66 2.33 41.32 -11.23
N ARG A 67 2.00 42.52 -10.71
CA ARG A 67 3.01 43.43 -10.17
C ARG A 67 3.66 42.88 -8.91
N GLU A 68 2.88 42.27 -8.02
CA GLU A 68 3.38 41.71 -6.78
C GLU A 68 4.28 40.48 -7.04
N LEU A 69 3.92 39.64 -8.00
CA LEU A 69 4.75 38.53 -8.47
C LEU A 69 6.06 39.02 -9.08
N LYS A 70 6.01 40.03 -9.96
CA LYS A 70 7.22 40.68 -10.51
C LYS A 70 8.10 41.31 -9.42
N ARG A 71 7.50 42.01 -8.46
CA ARG A 71 8.20 42.68 -7.35
C ARG A 71 8.92 41.69 -6.44
N ARG A 72 8.34 40.50 -6.22
CA ARG A 72 8.91 39.45 -5.38
C ARG A 72 9.78 38.45 -6.16
N HIS A 73 10.04 38.70 -7.45
CA HIS A 73 10.80 37.81 -8.34
C HIS A 73 10.30 36.36 -8.32
N ARG A 74 8.98 36.15 -8.16
CA ARG A 74 8.39 34.81 -8.14
C ARG A 74 8.27 34.29 -9.55
N THR A 75 8.68 33.03 -9.74
CA THR A 75 8.54 32.36 -11.04
C THR A 75 7.11 31.85 -11.24
N LEU A 76 6.70 31.64 -12.48
CA LEU A 76 5.38 31.07 -12.78
C LEU A 76 5.14 29.71 -12.09
N PRO A 77 6.12 28.78 -12.04
CA PRO A 77 5.99 27.54 -11.28
C PRO A 77 5.77 27.75 -9.77
N GLU A 78 6.42 28.76 -9.16
CA GLU A 78 6.22 29.08 -7.74
C GLU A 78 4.81 29.63 -7.48
N ALA A 79 4.27 30.43 -8.40
CA ALA A 79 2.90 30.93 -8.33
C ALA A 79 1.87 29.80 -8.48
N ILE A 80 2.10 28.86 -9.41
CA ILE A 80 1.26 27.66 -9.59
C ILE A 80 1.31 26.79 -8.32
N GLY A 81 2.50 26.54 -7.78
CA GLY A 81 2.65 25.77 -6.54
C GLY A 81 1.95 26.43 -5.35
N GLY A 82 2.03 27.77 -5.24
CA GLY A 82 1.30 28.53 -4.23
C GLY A 82 -0.22 28.46 -4.39
N PHE A 83 -0.71 28.44 -5.63
CA PHE A 83 -2.13 28.30 -5.94
C PHE A 83 -2.65 26.89 -5.62
N MET A 84 -1.92 25.84 -6.02
CA MET A 84 -2.29 24.45 -5.67
C MET A 84 -2.33 24.26 -4.15
N PHE A 85 -1.36 24.84 -3.43
CA PHE A 85 -1.35 24.80 -1.98
C PHE A 85 -2.54 25.55 -1.37
N LEU A 86 -2.91 26.70 -1.93
CA LEU A 86 -4.08 27.47 -1.52
C LEU A 86 -5.39 26.67 -1.74
N GLU A 87 -5.55 26.02 -2.89
CA GLU A 87 -6.73 25.18 -3.18
C GLU A 87 -6.88 24.06 -2.14
N GLU A 88 -5.79 23.37 -1.81
CA GLU A 88 -5.82 22.31 -0.80
C GLU A 88 -6.14 22.83 0.60
N LEU A 89 -5.62 24.01 0.99
CA LEU A 89 -5.99 24.64 2.26
C LEU A 89 -7.48 24.97 2.32
N LEU A 90 -8.02 25.56 1.25
CA LEU A 90 -9.44 25.90 1.17
C LEU A 90 -10.32 24.64 1.19
N ARG A 91 -9.87 23.54 0.55
CA ARG A 91 -10.54 22.24 0.60
C ARG A 91 -10.62 21.68 2.02
N ILE A 92 -9.57 21.86 2.82
CA ILE A 92 -9.53 21.47 4.25
C ILE A 92 -10.23 22.53 5.14
N ARG A 93 -10.81 23.58 4.55
CA ARG A 93 -11.48 24.72 5.22
C ARG A 93 -10.56 25.49 6.16
N VAL A 94 -9.26 25.52 5.85
CA VAL A 94 -8.28 26.32 6.56
C VAL A 94 -8.13 27.66 5.84
N ASP A 95 -8.39 28.76 6.56
CA ASP A 95 -8.15 30.10 6.03
C ASP A 95 -6.62 30.31 5.88
N PRO A 96 -6.12 30.72 4.70
CA PRO A 96 -4.71 31.06 4.50
C PRO A 96 -4.13 32.04 5.53
N ALA A 97 -4.96 32.94 6.10
CA ALA A 97 -4.54 33.85 7.16
C ALA A 97 -4.14 33.11 8.46
N GLU A 98 -4.76 31.96 8.73
CA GLU A 98 -4.52 31.13 9.91
C GLU A 98 -3.24 30.30 9.81
N LEU A 99 -2.65 30.18 8.61
CA LEU A 99 -1.39 29.46 8.40
C LEU A 99 -0.27 29.98 9.31
N SER A 100 -0.25 31.30 9.52
CA SER A 100 0.69 31.98 10.42
C SER A 100 0.56 31.51 11.89
N ARG A 101 -0.65 31.14 12.32
CA ARG A 101 -0.95 30.61 13.65
C ARG A 101 -0.73 29.10 13.75
N LEU A 102 -0.92 28.37 12.65
CA LEU A 102 -0.72 26.92 12.57
C LEU A 102 0.75 26.53 12.45
N LEU A 103 1.58 27.32 11.77
CA LEU A 103 3.01 27.03 11.58
C LEU A 103 3.79 26.77 12.89
N PRO A 104 3.61 27.55 13.98
CA PRO A 104 4.20 27.26 15.27
C PRO A 104 3.75 25.91 15.87
N ILE A 105 2.49 25.52 15.67
CA ILE A 105 1.93 24.25 16.16
C ILE A 105 2.52 23.09 15.35
N LEU A 106 2.55 23.20 14.03
CA LEU A 106 3.16 22.23 13.14
C LEU A 106 4.64 22.04 13.44
N ARG A 107 5.37 23.12 13.74
CA ARG A 107 6.78 23.05 14.18
C ARG A 107 6.97 22.37 15.54
N LYS A 108 5.98 22.43 16.44
CA LYS A 108 6.01 21.65 17.69
C LYS A 108 5.74 20.17 17.46
N LEU A 109 4.88 19.84 16.49
CA LEU A 109 4.61 18.47 16.08
C LEU A 109 5.78 17.85 15.29
N SER A 110 6.56 18.67 14.59
CA SER A 110 7.76 18.24 13.86
C SER A 110 9.02 18.99 14.35
N PRO A 111 9.60 18.58 15.50
CA PRO A 111 10.82 19.20 16.03
C PRO A 111 12.03 19.00 15.11
N PRO A 112 13.10 19.80 15.27
CA PRO A 112 14.33 19.60 14.50
C PRO A 112 14.91 18.20 14.78
N GLY A 113 15.07 17.40 13.72
CA GLY A 113 15.41 15.97 13.80
C GLY A 113 14.24 15.02 13.53
N PHE A 114 13.02 15.54 13.37
CA PHE A 114 11.86 14.75 12.98
C PHE A 114 12.06 14.13 11.59
N GLN A 115 11.96 12.80 11.50
CA GLN A 115 12.09 12.07 10.25
C GLN A 115 10.85 12.26 9.37
N ARG A 116 10.81 13.41 8.69
CA ARG A 116 9.70 13.83 7.82
C ARG A 116 9.34 12.76 6.79
N ASP A 117 10.34 12.10 6.21
CA ASP A 117 10.13 11.08 5.18
C ASP A 117 9.58 9.77 5.78
N ALA A 118 10.01 9.38 6.98
CA ALA A 118 9.47 8.21 7.66
C ALA A 118 8.02 8.45 8.09
N PHE A 119 7.73 9.65 8.59
CA PHE A 119 6.38 10.06 8.96
C PHE A 119 5.45 10.13 7.73
N ALA A 120 5.89 10.74 6.63
CA ALA A 120 5.10 10.81 5.40
C ALA A 120 4.81 9.41 4.83
N ARG A 121 5.82 8.52 4.80
CA ARG A 121 5.62 7.12 4.39
C ARG A 121 4.64 6.37 5.30
N ALA A 122 4.78 6.52 6.61
CA ALA A 122 3.87 5.92 7.57
C ALA A 122 2.43 6.46 7.40
N LEU A 123 2.28 7.77 7.17
CA LEU A 123 0.97 8.38 6.94
C LEU A 123 0.33 7.90 5.64
N SER A 124 1.10 7.83 4.55
CA SER A 124 0.61 7.28 3.27
C SER A 124 0.18 5.83 3.41
N GLU A 125 0.91 5.04 4.19
CA GLU A 125 0.56 3.64 4.44
C GLU A 125 -0.71 3.52 5.29
N ILE A 126 -0.86 4.37 6.31
CA ILE A 126 -2.09 4.46 7.11
C ILE A 126 -3.27 4.89 6.22
N ILE A 127 -3.10 5.89 5.36
CA ILE A 127 -4.14 6.34 4.42
C ILE A 127 -4.54 5.17 3.49
N ARG A 128 -3.56 4.45 2.94
CA ARG A 128 -3.81 3.26 2.10
C ARG A 128 -4.60 2.17 2.83
N LEU A 129 -4.30 1.94 4.11
CA LEU A 129 -4.99 0.96 4.94
C LEU A 129 -6.40 1.41 5.36
N VAL A 130 -6.59 2.71 5.57
CA VAL A 130 -7.92 3.31 5.80
C VAL A 130 -8.78 3.26 4.54
N GLU A 131 -8.20 3.52 3.37
CA GLU A 131 -8.86 3.35 2.07
C GLU A 131 -9.23 1.89 1.79
N ALA A 132 -8.48 0.93 2.33
CA ALA A 132 -8.80 -0.49 2.30
C ALA A 132 -9.92 -0.89 3.30
N GLY A 133 -10.49 0.07 4.05
CA GLY A 133 -11.65 -0.11 4.92
C GLY A 133 -11.36 -0.60 6.33
N LEU A 134 -10.09 -0.59 6.76
CA LEU A 134 -9.71 -0.99 8.13
C LEU A 134 -9.82 0.21 9.07
N SER A 135 -10.53 0.04 10.19
CA SER A 135 -10.52 1.03 11.26
C SER A 135 -9.21 0.99 12.05
N PHE A 136 -8.84 2.11 12.67
CA PHE A 136 -7.61 2.20 13.48
C PHE A 136 -7.59 1.19 14.64
N VAL A 137 -8.75 0.92 15.25
CA VAL A 137 -8.90 -0.05 16.35
C VAL A 137 -8.64 -1.47 15.87
N GLU A 138 -9.17 -1.85 14.70
CA GLU A 138 -8.91 -3.16 14.09
C GLU A 138 -7.45 -3.33 13.66
N MET A 139 -6.79 -2.24 13.25
CA MET A 139 -5.35 -2.26 12.95
C MET A 139 -4.52 -2.47 14.22
N GLU A 140 -4.89 -1.84 15.32
CA GLU A 140 -4.22 -2.01 16.61
C GLU A 140 -4.40 -3.45 17.13
N GLU A 141 -5.62 -3.99 17.08
CA GLU A 141 -5.91 -5.39 17.44
C GLU A 141 -5.14 -6.38 16.57
N LYS A 142 -5.10 -6.17 15.25
CA LYS A 142 -4.29 -7.01 14.34
C LYS A 142 -2.80 -6.90 14.60
N ALA A 143 -2.31 -5.70 14.94
CA ALA A 143 -0.90 -5.51 15.29
C ALA A 143 -0.54 -6.23 16.60
N VAL A 144 -1.45 -6.24 17.59
CA VAL A 144 -1.28 -7.01 18.83
C VAL A 144 -1.30 -8.51 18.55
N GLY A 145 -2.25 -8.98 17.73
CA GLY A 145 -2.33 -10.38 17.30
C GLY A 145 -1.06 -10.84 16.59
N LEU A 146 -0.60 -10.10 15.58
CA LEU A 146 0.63 -10.41 14.83
C LEU A 146 1.88 -10.40 15.72
N ARG A 147 1.97 -9.50 16.71
CA ARG A 147 3.08 -9.52 17.68
C ARG A 147 3.06 -10.78 18.54
N SER A 148 1.89 -11.21 18.98
CA SER A 148 1.73 -12.46 19.73
C SER A 148 2.10 -13.67 18.87
N ASP A 149 1.69 -13.70 17.61
CA ASP A 149 1.99 -14.79 16.67
C ASP A 149 3.50 -14.86 16.37
N VAL A 150 4.15 -13.71 16.17
CA VAL A 150 5.61 -13.65 15.99
C VAL A 150 6.33 -14.19 17.22
N ALA A 151 5.91 -13.80 18.42
CA ALA A 151 6.51 -14.33 19.66
C ALA A 151 6.30 -15.85 19.79
N GLY A 152 5.14 -16.38 19.39
CA GLY A 152 4.87 -17.81 19.36
C GLY A 152 5.72 -18.58 18.34
N LEU A 153 5.92 -17.99 17.16
CA LEU A 153 6.77 -18.55 16.10
C LEU A 153 8.26 -18.52 16.47
N GLU A 154 8.73 -17.45 17.11
CA GLU A 154 10.10 -17.37 17.63
C GLU A 154 10.38 -18.44 18.69
N LYS A 155 9.40 -18.70 19.56
CA LYS A 155 9.47 -19.78 20.55
C LYS A 155 9.49 -21.16 19.88
N SER A 156 8.62 -21.39 18.91
CA SER A 156 8.57 -22.67 18.17
C SER A 156 9.86 -22.91 17.39
N LYS A 157 10.45 -21.85 16.82
CA LYS A 157 11.75 -21.90 16.14
C LYS A 157 12.87 -22.29 17.10
N SER A 158 12.92 -21.69 18.29
CA SER A 158 13.97 -22.01 19.26
C SER A 158 13.85 -23.43 19.82
N GLU A 159 12.62 -23.94 20.01
CA GLU A 159 12.36 -25.33 20.38
C GLU A 159 12.82 -26.31 19.29
N LEU A 160 12.48 -26.06 18.02
CA LEU A 160 12.94 -26.88 16.89
C LEU A 160 14.47 -26.86 16.72
N GLU A 161 15.11 -25.71 16.90
CA GLU A 161 16.57 -25.59 16.88
C GLU A 161 17.24 -26.34 18.04
N ALA A 162 16.57 -26.51 19.18
CA ALA A 162 17.05 -27.34 20.27
C ALA A 162 16.91 -28.83 19.93
N THR A 163 15.74 -29.27 19.43
CA THR A 163 15.51 -30.66 19.03
C THR A 163 16.47 -31.13 17.94
N ILE A 164 16.71 -30.30 16.91
CA ILE A 164 17.67 -30.62 15.84
C ILE A 164 19.09 -30.82 16.40
N ARG A 165 19.50 -29.99 17.37
CA ARG A 165 20.83 -30.13 18.00
C ARG A 165 20.93 -31.41 18.82
N ASP A 166 19.88 -31.76 19.55
CA ASP A 166 19.85 -33.00 20.34
C ASP A 166 19.89 -34.24 19.42
N GLU A 167 19.10 -34.24 18.35
CA GLU A 167 19.09 -35.32 17.35
C GLU A 167 20.43 -35.47 16.62
N GLN A 168 21.09 -34.36 16.24
CA GLN A 168 22.43 -34.39 15.65
C GLN A 168 23.48 -34.96 16.62
N THR A 169 23.35 -34.64 17.91
CA THR A 169 24.25 -35.16 18.95
C THR A 169 24.05 -36.66 19.11
N GLN A 170 22.79 -37.13 19.17
CA GLN A 170 22.46 -38.56 19.22
C GLN A 170 22.92 -39.31 17.97
N GLU A 171 22.76 -38.74 16.78
CA GLU A 171 23.25 -39.33 15.53
C GLU A 171 24.78 -39.51 15.57
N GLN A 172 25.50 -38.50 16.05
CA GLN A 172 26.95 -38.54 16.13
C GLN A 172 27.46 -39.55 17.16
N GLU A 173 26.79 -39.66 18.32
CA GLU A 173 27.07 -40.69 19.33
C GLU A 173 26.81 -42.10 18.78
N ALA A 174 25.68 -42.30 18.09
CA ALA A 174 25.34 -43.58 17.46
C ALA A 174 26.39 -43.99 16.42
N ARG A 175 26.82 -43.06 15.54
CA ARG A 175 27.88 -43.31 14.55
C ARG A 175 29.20 -43.70 15.22
N GLN A 176 29.61 -43.00 16.28
CA GLN A 176 30.83 -43.36 17.02
C GLN A 176 30.73 -44.74 17.68
N SER A 177 29.57 -45.09 18.23
CA SER A 177 29.35 -46.42 18.83
C SER A 177 29.42 -47.55 17.80
N LEU A 178 28.88 -47.32 16.60
CA LEU A 178 28.93 -48.27 15.48
C LEU A 178 30.38 -48.48 15.04
N ASP A 179 31.17 -47.41 14.91
CA ASP A 179 32.54 -47.48 14.43
C ASP A 179 33.47 -48.21 15.43
N ARG A 180 33.23 -48.00 16.73
CA ARG A 180 33.87 -48.78 17.81
C ARG A 180 33.51 -50.27 17.73
N THR A 181 32.25 -50.58 17.44
CA THR A 181 31.80 -51.98 17.34
C THR A 181 32.37 -52.66 16.10
N LEU A 182 32.40 -51.96 14.95
CA LEU A 182 32.98 -52.47 13.72
C LEU A 182 34.50 -52.68 13.82
N SER A 183 35.23 -51.76 14.46
CA SER A 183 36.66 -51.90 14.66
C SER A 183 37.00 -53.07 15.61
N ALA A 184 36.26 -53.22 16.71
CA ALA A 184 36.38 -54.37 17.60
C ALA A 184 36.07 -55.70 16.88
N GLY A 185 34.99 -55.75 16.10
CA GLY A 185 34.63 -56.93 15.30
C GLY A 185 35.70 -57.30 14.26
N LYS A 186 36.27 -56.31 13.56
CA LYS A 186 37.37 -56.52 12.61
C LYS A 186 38.64 -57.08 13.28
N GLN A 187 38.96 -56.62 14.49
CA GLN A 187 40.09 -57.15 15.25
C GLN A 187 39.86 -58.59 15.68
N GLU A 188 38.64 -58.92 16.12
CA GLU A 188 38.30 -60.27 16.56
C GLU A 188 38.30 -61.27 15.39
N ILE A 189 37.79 -60.88 14.22
CA ILE A 189 37.88 -61.70 13.00
C ILE A 189 39.34 -61.99 12.66
N ARG A 190 40.23 -60.99 12.70
CA ARG A 190 41.66 -61.20 12.44
C ARG A 190 42.31 -62.15 13.44
N ARG A 191 41.95 -62.05 14.72
CA ARG A 191 42.43 -62.99 15.76
C ARG A 191 41.95 -64.41 15.52
N LEU A 192 40.69 -64.59 15.13
CA LEU A 192 40.13 -65.89 14.81
C LEU A 192 40.75 -66.49 13.54
N GLU A 193 41.04 -65.66 12.53
CA GLU A 193 41.75 -66.09 11.32
C GLU A 193 43.19 -66.53 11.62
N GLN A 194 43.91 -65.78 12.46
CA GLN A 194 45.24 -66.19 12.94
C GLN A 194 45.17 -67.48 13.76
N SER A 195 44.25 -67.57 14.72
CA SER A 195 44.09 -68.79 15.52
C SER A 195 43.70 -70.01 14.69
N LYS A 196 42.86 -69.83 13.65
CA LYS A 196 42.52 -70.88 12.70
C LYS A 196 43.72 -71.28 11.84
N ALA A 197 44.53 -70.32 11.39
CA ALA A 197 45.77 -70.62 10.66
C ALA A 197 46.78 -71.38 11.54
N ASP A 198 46.92 -71.01 12.81
CA ASP A 198 47.77 -71.68 13.78
C ASP A 198 47.27 -73.10 14.10
N GLN A 199 45.96 -73.30 14.19
CA GLN A 199 45.35 -74.63 14.36
C GLN A 199 45.49 -75.52 13.12
N LEU A 200 45.38 -74.96 11.91
CA LEU A 200 45.63 -75.71 10.68
C LEU A 200 47.10 -76.09 10.53
N ALA A 201 48.03 -75.21 10.97
CA ALA A 201 49.46 -75.52 11.02
C ALA A 201 49.79 -76.61 12.06
N SER A 202 49.10 -76.63 13.21
CA SER A 202 49.30 -77.66 14.25
C SER A 202 48.64 -79.01 13.90
N ASN A 203 47.55 -79.00 13.13
CA ASN A 203 46.88 -80.22 12.67
C ASN A 203 47.70 -80.98 11.61
N ASN A 204 48.51 -80.30 10.78
CA ASN A 204 49.46 -80.96 9.88
C ASN A 204 50.58 -81.73 10.63
N LEU A 205 50.83 -81.43 11.91
CA LEU A 205 51.77 -82.16 12.77
C LEU A 205 51.14 -83.39 13.47
N THR A 206 49.82 -83.57 13.38
CA THR A 206 49.09 -84.66 14.05
C THR A 206 48.81 -85.85 13.13
N GLU A 207 48.65 -85.65 11.81
CA GLU A 207 48.52 -86.75 10.84
C GLU A 207 49.77 -87.66 10.80
N ASP A 208 50.97 -87.07 10.90
CA ASP A 208 52.25 -87.81 10.94
C ASP A 208 52.44 -88.66 12.22
N ARG A 209 51.76 -88.28 13.31
CA ARG A 209 51.77 -89.03 14.58
C ARG A 209 50.68 -90.12 14.61
N LEU A 210 49.54 -89.88 13.98
CA LEU A 210 48.46 -90.86 13.79
C LEU A 210 48.92 -92.02 12.87
N ALA A 211 49.72 -91.75 11.84
CA ALA A 211 50.31 -92.79 10.99
C ALA A 211 51.24 -93.77 11.75
N LYS A 212 52.01 -93.27 12.74
CA LYS A 212 52.86 -94.10 13.61
C LYS A 212 52.06 -94.90 14.64
N TYR A 213 50.94 -94.37 15.11
CA TYR A 213 50.06 -95.07 16.07
C TYR A 213 49.31 -96.25 15.43
N VAL A 214 48.87 -96.12 14.17
CA VAL A 214 48.20 -97.20 13.43
C VAL A 214 49.14 -98.40 13.18
N GLN A 215 50.45 -98.15 13.02
CA GLN A 215 51.48 -99.19 12.81
C GLN A 215 51.83 -99.97 14.10
N ILE A 216 51.67 -99.35 15.26
CA ILE A 216 51.88 -99.98 16.58
C ILE A 216 50.63 -100.77 16.99
N HIS A 217 49.44 -100.28 16.64
CA HIS A 217 48.16 -100.95 16.90
C HIS A 217 47.98 -102.26 16.10
N THR A 218 48.64 -102.41 14.95
CA THR A 218 48.63 -103.68 14.19
C THR A 218 49.47 -104.79 14.84
N LYS A 219 50.40 -104.44 15.74
CA LYS A 219 51.27 -105.42 16.44
C LYS A 219 50.72 -105.90 17.78
N LEU A 220 49.78 -105.18 18.39
CA LEU A 220 49.25 -105.44 19.73
C LEU A 220 47.90 -106.19 19.73
N VAL A 221 47.26 -106.40 18.58
CA VAL A 221 46.02 -107.18 18.44
C VAL A 221 46.27 -108.71 18.48
N SER A 222 47.52 -109.16 18.46
CA SER A 222 47.87 -110.59 18.41
C SER A 222 47.91 -111.31 19.78
N HIS A 223 47.75 -110.62 20.90
CA HIS A 223 47.95 -111.21 22.25
C HIS A 223 46.81 -110.85 23.22
N GLY A 224 45.56 -111.00 22.77
CA GLY A 224 44.39 -110.63 23.55
C GLY A 224 44.39 -111.14 24.99
N VAL A 225 43.97 -110.27 25.92
CA VAL A 225 43.07 -110.54 27.05
C VAL A 225 42.75 -109.22 27.76
N ASP A 226 41.51 -109.17 28.27
CA ASP A 226 40.81 -108.16 29.07
C ASP A 226 40.99 -108.44 30.58
N PHE A 227 40.46 -107.56 31.45
CA PHE A 227 40.05 -107.82 32.85
C PHE A 227 40.91 -107.35 34.06
N GLU A 228 41.60 -106.21 33.98
CA GLU A 228 42.31 -105.61 35.15
C GLU A 228 41.94 -104.14 35.42
N ARG A 229 40.66 -103.79 35.35
CA ARG A 229 40.10 -102.43 35.52
C ARG A 229 40.30 -101.75 36.91
N LEU A 230 41.09 -102.34 37.80
CA LEU A 230 41.32 -101.80 39.16
C LEU A 230 42.79 -101.75 39.58
N GLU A 231 43.69 -102.47 38.90
CA GLU A 231 45.14 -102.41 39.13
C GLU A 231 45.83 -101.40 38.20
N THR A 232 45.18 -101.05 37.08
CA THR A 232 45.67 -100.08 36.09
C THR A 232 45.76 -98.65 36.63
N LEU A 233 44.89 -98.21 37.54
CA LEU A 233 44.91 -96.82 38.01
C LEU A 233 46.09 -96.51 38.95
N VAL A 234 46.50 -97.49 39.74
CA VAL A 234 47.64 -97.37 40.67
C VAL A 234 48.96 -97.56 39.93
N ARG A 235 49.02 -98.54 39.01
CA ARG A 235 50.23 -98.81 38.22
C ARG A 235 50.47 -97.77 37.10
N VAL A 236 49.43 -97.14 36.54
CA VAL A 236 49.58 -96.01 35.58
C VAL A 236 50.16 -94.78 36.27
N LEU A 237 49.83 -94.53 37.54
CA LEU A 237 50.43 -93.42 38.29
C LEU A 237 51.93 -93.67 38.57
N GLU A 238 52.32 -94.92 38.86
CA GLU A 238 53.72 -95.31 39.11
C GLU A 238 54.55 -95.48 37.80
N GLU A 239 53.97 -95.96 36.69
CA GLU A 239 54.63 -96.07 35.37
C GLU A 239 54.77 -94.71 34.65
N LEU A 240 53.88 -93.74 34.89
CA LEU A 240 54.02 -92.38 34.35
C LEU A 240 55.20 -91.63 34.98
N GLU A 241 55.47 -91.84 36.28
CA GLU A 241 56.66 -91.28 36.95
C GLU A 241 57.96 -91.97 36.51
N THR A 242 57.97 -93.27 36.24
CA THR A 242 59.17 -94.00 35.78
C THR A 242 59.52 -93.77 34.31
N HIS A 243 58.57 -93.38 33.44
CA HIS A 243 58.82 -92.95 32.05
C HIS A 243 58.90 -91.41 31.87
N GLY A 244 58.99 -90.64 32.97
CA GLY A 244 59.25 -89.20 32.94
C GLY A 244 58.08 -88.30 32.53
N MET A 245 56.85 -88.80 32.56
CA MET A 245 55.65 -88.02 32.22
C MET A 245 54.93 -87.55 33.49
N GLN A 246 54.98 -86.25 33.77
CA GLN A 246 54.43 -85.66 34.98
C GLN A 246 52.88 -85.68 34.99
N PRO A 247 52.22 -86.43 35.91
CA PRO A 247 50.76 -86.50 36.01
C PRO A 247 50.09 -85.12 36.21
N ARG A 248 50.80 -84.19 36.86
CA ARG A 248 50.39 -82.78 37.00
C ARG A 248 50.17 -82.06 35.67
N ARG A 249 50.95 -82.37 34.62
CA ARG A 249 50.76 -81.77 33.29
C ARG A 249 49.53 -82.31 32.58
N ILE A 250 49.21 -83.59 32.77
CA ILE A 250 48.01 -84.21 32.19
C ILE A 250 46.75 -83.66 32.87
N LEU A 251 46.76 -83.50 34.20
CA LEU A 251 45.71 -82.77 34.92
C LEU A 251 45.61 -81.31 34.48
N GLY A 252 46.75 -80.62 34.28
CA GLY A 252 46.77 -79.27 33.71
C GLY A 252 46.21 -79.19 32.29
N TYR A 253 46.41 -80.21 31.46
CA TYR A 253 45.79 -80.30 30.13
C TYR A 253 44.29 -80.55 30.22
N LEU A 254 43.81 -81.37 31.16
CA LEU A 254 42.37 -81.59 31.39
C LEU A 254 41.67 -80.35 31.96
N GLU A 255 42.32 -79.63 32.88
CA GLU A 255 41.84 -78.33 33.36
C GLU A 255 41.81 -77.29 32.24
N SER A 256 42.83 -77.28 31.37
CA SER A 256 42.86 -76.41 30.18
C SER A 256 41.77 -76.77 29.18
N ILE A 257 41.49 -78.07 28.97
CA ILE A 257 40.40 -78.52 28.10
C ILE A 257 39.03 -78.09 28.66
N ASN A 258 38.83 -78.21 29.97
CA ASN A 258 37.59 -77.77 30.61
C ASN A 258 37.45 -76.23 30.59
N SER A 259 38.53 -75.47 30.80
CA SER A 259 38.49 -74.00 30.68
C SER A 259 38.22 -73.57 29.24
N LEU A 260 38.85 -74.23 28.26
CA LEU A 260 38.60 -74.01 26.83
C LEU A 260 37.17 -74.37 26.45
N SER A 261 36.60 -75.44 27.01
CA SER A 261 35.19 -75.80 26.76
C SER A 261 34.23 -74.74 27.32
N GLY A 262 34.50 -74.21 28.53
CA GLY A 262 33.74 -73.08 29.09
C GLY A 262 33.91 -71.79 28.29
N GLU A 263 35.10 -71.52 27.75
CA GLU A 263 35.34 -70.40 26.84
C GLU A 263 34.61 -70.57 25.50
N VAL A 264 34.52 -71.79 24.96
CA VAL A 264 33.75 -72.09 23.74
C VAL A 264 32.26 -71.87 23.98
N GLU A 265 31.70 -72.26 25.12
CA GLU A 265 30.31 -71.98 25.50
C GLU A 265 30.02 -70.48 25.64
N ASN A 266 30.89 -69.76 26.35
CA ASN A 266 30.76 -68.30 26.48
C ASN A 266 30.87 -67.58 25.13
N ARG A 267 31.79 -68.02 24.25
CA ARG A 267 31.91 -67.48 22.89
C ARG A 267 30.71 -67.83 22.01
N THR A 268 30.13 -69.02 22.15
CA THR A 268 28.91 -69.37 21.40
C THR A 268 27.70 -68.53 21.86
N LEU A 269 27.58 -68.24 23.15
CA LEU A 269 26.57 -67.30 23.65
C LEU A 269 26.80 -65.87 23.13
N ALA A 270 28.04 -65.38 23.15
CA ALA A 270 28.38 -64.07 22.61
C ALA A 270 28.09 -63.98 21.10
N VAL A 271 28.37 -65.03 20.33
CA VAL A 271 28.04 -65.10 18.89
C VAL A 271 26.53 -65.08 18.66
N LYS A 272 25.73 -65.76 19.51
CA LYS A 272 24.26 -65.70 19.42
C LYS A 272 23.74 -64.28 19.68
N GLU A 273 24.28 -63.60 20.68
CA GLU A 273 23.88 -62.22 21.03
C GLU A 273 24.26 -61.23 19.91
N VAL A 274 25.46 -61.36 19.35
CA VAL A 274 25.89 -60.54 18.20
C VAL A 274 25.02 -60.81 16.97
N ARG A 275 24.66 -62.07 16.70
CA ARG A 275 23.72 -62.40 15.61
C ARG A 275 22.35 -61.76 15.81
N LYS A 276 21.83 -61.75 17.04
CA LYS A 276 20.55 -61.11 17.35
C LYS A 276 20.61 -59.59 17.07
N LYS A 277 21.65 -58.91 17.55
CA LYS A 277 21.87 -57.49 17.26
C LYS A 277 22.07 -57.20 15.78
N LEU A 278 22.67 -58.12 15.03
CA LEU A 278 22.85 -58.00 13.59
C LEU A 278 21.51 -58.05 12.84
N VAL A 279 20.61 -58.96 13.25
CA VAL A 279 19.25 -59.05 12.70
C VAL A 279 18.44 -57.79 13.01
N GLU A 280 18.45 -57.33 14.26
CA GLU A 280 17.78 -56.08 14.65
C GLU A 280 18.34 -54.86 13.89
N GLY A 281 19.66 -54.82 13.68
CA GLY A 281 20.32 -53.80 12.85
C GLY A 281 19.92 -53.87 11.37
N GLN A 282 19.77 -55.07 10.80
CA GLN A 282 19.29 -55.27 9.44
C GLN A 282 17.84 -54.79 9.26
N GLU A 283 16.95 -55.11 10.20
CA GLU A 283 15.56 -54.66 10.17
C GLU A 283 15.45 -53.13 10.25
N ASN A 284 16.27 -52.49 11.09
CA ASN A 284 16.32 -51.03 11.19
C ASN A 284 16.88 -50.38 9.93
N LEU A 285 17.91 -50.98 9.32
CA LEU A 285 18.45 -50.52 8.03
C LEU A 285 17.43 -50.64 6.90
N GLU A 286 16.64 -51.72 6.84
CA GLU A 286 15.56 -51.86 5.87
C GLU A 286 14.48 -50.78 6.06
N LYS A 287 14.09 -50.47 7.30
CA LYS A 287 13.15 -49.38 7.59
C LYS A 287 13.68 -48.03 7.11
N VAL A 288 14.90 -47.67 7.48
CA VAL A 288 15.53 -46.41 7.06
C VAL A 288 15.70 -46.34 5.54
N ASN A 289 16.05 -47.45 4.90
CA ASN A 289 16.18 -47.51 3.45
C ASN A 289 14.82 -47.31 2.74
N ASN A 290 13.74 -47.88 3.28
CA ASN A 290 12.38 -47.67 2.79
C ASN A 290 11.92 -46.22 2.96
N GLU A 291 12.21 -45.60 4.11
CA GLU A 291 11.93 -44.18 4.36
C GLU A 291 12.72 -43.27 3.42
N SER A 292 14.00 -43.56 3.19
CA SER A 292 14.85 -42.83 2.24
C SER A 292 14.34 -42.95 0.81
N SER A 293 13.91 -44.15 0.40
CA SER A 293 13.30 -44.39 -0.91
C SER A 293 12.01 -43.57 -1.10
N ASN A 294 11.14 -43.55 -0.08
CA ASN A 294 9.91 -42.75 -0.09
C ASN A 294 10.19 -41.25 -0.14
N ALA A 295 11.20 -40.77 0.59
CA ALA A 295 11.62 -39.35 0.55
C ALA A 295 12.14 -38.96 -0.85
N ARG A 296 12.93 -39.83 -1.50
CA ARG A 296 13.40 -39.62 -2.87
C ARG A 296 12.24 -39.58 -3.88
N ALA A 297 11.25 -40.45 -3.73
CA ALA A 297 10.06 -40.44 -4.58
C ALA A 297 9.25 -39.14 -4.42
N LYS A 298 9.09 -38.64 -3.20
CA LYS A 298 8.43 -37.34 -2.94
C LYS A 298 9.21 -36.16 -3.52
N LEU A 299 10.54 -36.16 -3.40
CA LEU A 299 11.39 -35.13 -4.02
C LEU A 299 11.26 -35.13 -5.55
N ALA A 300 11.27 -36.31 -6.18
CA ALA A 300 11.07 -36.41 -7.63
C ALA A 300 9.69 -35.90 -8.07
N ALA A 301 8.65 -36.14 -7.28
CA ALA A 301 7.31 -35.61 -7.56
C ALA A 301 7.26 -34.08 -7.46
N LEU A 302 7.88 -33.49 -6.42
CA LEU A 302 7.96 -32.05 -6.24
C LEU A 302 8.82 -31.37 -7.32
N GLU A 303 9.90 -32.01 -7.77
CA GLU A 303 10.71 -31.51 -8.90
C GLU A 303 9.90 -31.48 -10.19
N LYS A 304 9.09 -32.51 -10.44
CA LYS A 304 8.17 -32.55 -11.59
C LYS A 304 7.13 -31.41 -11.51
N GLU A 305 6.49 -31.22 -10.36
CA GLU A 305 5.53 -30.15 -10.15
C GLU A 305 6.17 -28.76 -10.34
N LYS A 306 7.39 -28.56 -9.82
CA LYS A 306 8.18 -27.35 -10.06
C LYS A 306 8.44 -27.11 -11.55
N THR A 307 8.79 -28.14 -12.32
CA THR A 307 9.01 -28.00 -13.76
C THR A 307 7.72 -27.64 -14.51
N GLU A 308 6.59 -28.25 -14.15
CA GLU A 308 5.28 -27.93 -14.73
C GLU A 308 4.86 -26.49 -14.42
N LEU A 309 5.05 -26.02 -13.17
CA LEU A 309 4.79 -24.64 -12.79
C LEU A 309 5.71 -23.64 -13.51
N LEU A 310 6.99 -23.95 -13.69
CA LEU A 310 7.91 -23.11 -14.45
C LEU A 310 7.52 -23.04 -15.93
N GLU A 311 7.05 -24.13 -16.51
CA GLU A 311 6.55 -24.15 -17.89
C GLU A 311 5.26 -23.32 -18.03
N GLN A 312 4.34 -23.42 -17.07
CA GLN A 312 3.15 -22.57 -17.02
C GLN A 312 3.51 -21.09 -16.88
N LEU A 313 4.47 -20.76 -16.01
CA LEU A 313 4.93 -19.40 -15.81
C LEU A 313 5.64 -18.87 -17.07
N GLY A 314 6.38 -19.72 -17.77
CA GLY A 314 6.95 -19.44 -19.09
C GLY A 314 5.88 -19.09 -20.12
N LYS A 315 4.81 -19.91 -20.22
CA LYS A 315 3.66 -19.63 -21.10
C LYS A 315 2.97 -18.33 -20.75
N ILE A 316 2.71 -18.06 -19.47
CA ILE A 316 2.11 -16.79 -19.01
C ILE A 316 3.03 -15.60 -19.34
N GLN A 317 4.35 -15.74 -19.22
CA GLN A 317 5.30 -14.70 -19.60
C GLN A 317 5.36 -14.48 -21.12
N GLU A 318 5.27 -15.55 -21.91
CA GLU A 318 5.18 -15.48 -23.38
C GLU A 318 3.88 -14.83 -23.82
N ASP A 319 2.75 -15.20 -23.21
CA ASP A 319 1.46 -14.55 -23.39
C ASP A 319 1.54 -13.07 -23.01
N TYR A 320 2.15 -12.74 -21.86
CA TYR A 320 2.37 -11.37 -21.42
C TYR A 320 3.27 -10.56 -22.38
N LYS A 321 4.26 -11.21 -23.00
CA LYS A 321 5.07 -10.62 -24.08
C LYS A 321 4.29 -10.51 -25.41
N GLY A 322 3.31 -11.39 -25.65
CA GLY A 322 2.32 -11.23 -26.72
C GLY A 322 1.40 -10.01 -26.47
N TYR A 323 1.07 -9.74 -25.21
CA TYR A 323 0.34 -8.54 -24.77
C TYR A 323 1.23 -7.27 -24.72
N TRP A 324 2.51 -7.34 -25.12
CA TRP A 324 3.45 -6.20 -25.21
C TRP A 324 3.13 -5.23 -26.38
N LEU A 325 1.85 -5.12 -26.73
CA LEU A 325 1.27 -4.14 -27.66
C LEU A 325 0.85 -2.83 -26.96
N HIS A 326 1.01 -2.73 -25.64
CA HIS A 326 0.58 -1.53 -24.91
C HIS A 326 1.41 -0.27 -25.20
N ILE A 327 2.67 -0.40 -25.65
CA ILE A 327 3.49 0.77 -26.00
C ILE A 327 3.19 1.24 -27.42
N ASP A 328 2.86 0.33 -28.35
CA ASP A 328 2.62 0.68 -29.75
C ASP A 328 1.18 1.16 -30.00
N MET A 329 0.17 0.64 -29.28
CA MET A 329 -1.21 1.12 -29.41
C MET A 329 -1.40 2.53 -28.85
N ALA A 330 -0.81 2.83 -27.68
CA ALA A 330 -0.85 4.18 -27.12
C ALA A 330 -0.17 5.18 -28.07
N ARG A 331 1.00 4.82 -28.61
CA ARG A 331 1.72 5.64 -29.59
C ARG A 331 0.98 5.78 -30.91
N THR A 332 0.38 4.71 -31.42
CA THR A 332 -0.42 4.71 -32.66
C THR A 332 -1.69 5.53 -32.48
N LEU A 333 -2.36 5.46 -31.33
CA LEU A 333 -3.50 6.32 -30.99
C LEU A 333 -3.09 7.79 -30.87
N ILE A 334 -1.96 8.09 -30.22
CA ILE A 334 -1.42 9.45 -30.14
C ILE A 334 -1.13 9.99 -31.54
N LEU A 335 -0.52 9.18 -32.42
CA LEU A 335 -0.26 9.56 -33.81
C LEU A 335 -1.57 9.77 -34.58
N LEU A 336 -2.53 8.87 -34.46
CA LEU A 336 -3.84 9.01 -35.11
C LEU A 336 -4.62 10.25 -34.65
N LEU A 337 -4.51 10.65 -33.38
CA LEU A 337 -5.22 11.80 -32.83
C LEU A 337 -4.52 13.15 -33.09
N HIS A 338 -3.18 13.16 -33.18
CA HIS A 338 -2.41 14.39 -33.35
C HIS A 338 -2.00 14.65 -34.82
N ASP A 339 -1.59 13.62 -35.55
CA ASP A 339 -1.19 13.71 -36.97
C ASP A 339 -1.37 12.35 -37.68
N PRO A 340 -2.55 12.09 -38.28
CA PRO A 340 -2.88 10.80 -38.87
C PRO A 340 -1.93 10.40 -40.00
N SER A 341 -1.27 11.37 -40.65
CA SER A 341 -0.34 11.13 -41.75
C SER A 341 0.95 10.44 -41.31
N ARG A 342 1.26 10.47 -40.01
CA ARG A 342 2.45 9.87 -39.41
C ARG A 342 2.21 8.45 -38.89
N ALA A 343 0.97 7.99 -38.86
CA ALA A 343 0.65 6.60 -38.54
C ALA A 343 0.95 5.73 -39.77
N THR A 344 1.87 4.79 -39.63
CA THR A 344 2.22 3.89 -40.74
C THR A 344 1.10 2.88 -41.01
N ASN A 345 0.93 2.46 -42.26
CA ASN A 345 -0.06 1.42 -42.61
C ASN A 345 0.13 0.13 -41.80
N LEU A 346 1.37 -0.21 -41.43
CA LEU A 346 1.68 -1.37 -40.58
C LEU A 346 1.11 -1.21 -39.17
N GLN A 347 1.21 -0.01 -38.58
CA GLN A 347 0.64 0.31 -37.28
C GLN A 347 -0.90 0.31 -37.30
N LEU A 348 -1.50 0.80 -38.39
CA LEU A 348 -2.96 0.79 -38.57
C LEU A 348 -3.50 -0.65 -38.75
N LEU A 349 -2.81 -1.47 -39.53
CA LEU A 349 -3.12 -2.90 -39.68
C LEU A 349 -2.95 -3.67 -38.36
N GLY A 350 -1.90 -3.35 -37.60
CA GLY A 350 -1.67 -3.91 -36.26
C GLY A 350 -2.79 -3.56 -35.29
N ALA A 351 -3.19 -2.28 -35.23
CA ALA A 351 -4.31 -1.82 -34.41
C ALA A 351 -5.64 -2.47 -34.84
N SER A 352 -5.90 -2.58 -36.15
CA SER A 352 -7.10 -3.23 -36.69
C SER A 352 -7.19 -4.70 -36.27
N LYS A 353 -6.12 -5.49 -36.46
CA LYS A 353 -6.09 -6.91 -36.07
C LYS A 353 -6.27 -7.10 -34.57
N LEU A 354 -5.71 -6.20 -33.77
CA LEU A 354 -5.83 -6.26 -32.32
C LEU A 354 -7.25 -5.95 -31.84
N LEU A 355 -7.91 -4.97 -32.47
CA LEU A 355 -9.33 -4.69 -32.24
C LEU A 355 -10.22 -5.86 -32.69
N GLU A 356 -9.92 -6.48 -33.82
CA GLU A 356 -10.59 -7.72 -34.27
C GLU A 356 -10.42 -8.85 -33.25
N TRP A 357 -9.21 -9.07 -32.73
CA TRP A 357 -8.96 -10.06 -31.67
C TRP A 357 -9.69 -9.75 -30.37
N ILE A 358 -9.75 -8.49 -29.94
CA ILE A 358 -10.53 -8.09 -28.76
C ILE A 358 -12.03 -8.38 -28.98
N VAL A 359 -12.55 -8.08 -30.18
CA VAL A 359 -13.95 -8.35 -30.53
C VAL A 359 -14.23 -9.85 -30.58
N GLU A 360 -13.33 -10.65 -31.15
CA GLU A 360 -13.45 -12.10 -31.25
C GLU A 360 -13.32 -12.79 -29.88
N ALA A 361 -12.39 -12.33 -29.03
CA ALA A 361 -12.24 -12.80 -27.65
C ALA A 361 -13.49 -12.48 -26.80
N ARG A 362 -14.09 -11.29 -26.99
CA ARG A 362 -15.35 -10.92 -26.33
C ARG A 362 -16.55 -11.75 -26.78
N LYS A 363 -16.60 -12.18 -28.05
CA LYS A 363 -17.66 -13.11 -28.51
C LYS A 363 -17.57 -14.45 -27.80
N ASN A 364 -16.36 -14.93 -27.50
CA ASN A 364 -16.12 -16.24 -26.90
C ASN A 364 -16.18 -16.24 -25.36
N MET A 365 -16.11 -15.08 -24.70
CA MET A 365 -16.23 -14.94 -23.23
C MET A 365 -17.20 -13.80 -22.84
N PRO A 366 -18.53 -14.04 -22.91
CA PRO A 366 -19.53 -12.99 -22.76
C PRO A 366 -19.72 -12.45 -21.32
N ASN A 367 -19.05 -13.02 -20.31
CA ASN A 367 -19.32 -12.69 -18.89
C ASN A 367 -18.10 -12.34 -18.03
N GLU A 368 -16.90 -12.22 -18.61
CA GLU A 368 -15.79 -11.56 -17.92
C GLU A 368 -15.88 -10.05 -18.20
N MET A 369 -16.37 -9.29 -17.21
CA MET A 369 -16.31 -7.83 -17.23
C MET A 369 -14.83 -7.41 -17.28
N VAL A 370 -14.28 -7.23 -18.48
CA VAL A 370 -13.08 -6.43 -18.65
C VAL A 370 -13.43 -5.05 -18.11
N ARG A 371 -12.88 -4.71 -16.94
CA ARG A 371 -13.09 -3.40 -16.31
C ARG A 371 -12.40 -2.34 -17.16
N TYR A 372 -13.18 -1.73 -18.05
CA TYR A 372 -12.74 -0.63 -18.90
C TYR A 372 -12.54 0.66 -18.13
N ASP A 373 -12.89 0.71 -16.84
CA ASP A 373 -12.84 1.90 -16.00
C ASP A 373 -11.47 2.59 -16.09
N ARG A 374 -10.38 1.84 -15.86
CA ARG A 374 -9.01 2.36 -15.95
C ARG A 374 -8.57 2.77 -17.37
N PRO A 375 -8.72 1.92 -18.40
CA PRO A 375 -8.42 2.32 -19.78
C PRO A 375 -9.26 3.50 -20.28
N ARG A 376 -10.52 3.60 -19.84
CA ARG A 376 -11.46 4.67 -20.17
C ARG A 376 -11.04 5.97 -19.50
N GLU A 377 -10.66 5.96 -18.23
CA GLU A 377 -10.09 7.12 -17.54
C GLU A 377 -8.79 7.60 -18.21
N ALA A 378 -7.88 6.68 -18.55
CA ALA A 378 -6.65 7.00 -19.25
C ALA A 378 -6.90 7.59 -20.65
N LEU A 379 -7.84 7.02 -21.41
CA LEU A 379 -8.26 7.55 -22.71
C LEU A 379 -8.95 8.91 -22.56
N THR A 380 -9.79 9.09 -21.55
CA THR A 380 -10.49 10.35 -21.24
C THR A 380 -9.50 11.45 -20.90
N MET A 381 -8.49 11.14 -20.09
CA MET A 381 -7.42 12.07 -19.76
C MET A 381 -6.55 12.41 -20.97
N LEU A 382 -6.24 11.43 -21.82
CA LEU A 382 -5.50 11.64 -23.07
C LEU A 382 -6.29 12.50 -24.07
N VAL A 383 -7.58 12.21 -24.26
CA VAL A 383 -8.47 12.98 -25.13
C VAL A 383 -8.67 14.40 -24.60
N GLY A 384 -8.82 14.58 -23.28
CA GLY A 384 -8.89 15.89 -22.63
C GLY A 384 -7.58 16.69 -22.70
N ASN A 385 -6.42 16.02 -22.71
CA ASN A 385 -5.12 16.66 -22.91
C ASN A 385 -4.88 17.05 -24.38
N VAL A 386 -5.34 16.23 -25.34
CA VAL A 386 -5.15 16.49 -26.78
C VAL A 386 -6.12 17.55 -27.31
N LEU A 387 -7.37 17.58 -26.84
CA LEU A 387 -8.40 18.51 -27.33
C LEU A 387 -8.52 19.79 -26.48
N GLY A 388 -7.69 19.94 -25.44
CA GLY A 388 -7.84 21.00 -24.45
C GLY A 388 -9.08 20.78 -23.57
N LYS A 389 -9.20 21.56 -22.48
CA LYS A 389 -10.26 21.48 -21.45
C LYS A 389 -11.68 21.79 -21.98
N THR A 390 -12.15 21.11 -23.04
CA THR A 390 -13.40 21.45 -23.75
C THR A 390 -14.18 20.22 -24.20
N LEU A 391 -13.98 19.08 -23.55
CA LEU A 391 -14.90 17.95 -23.67
C LEU A 391 -15.56 17.68 -22.32
N VAL A 392 -16.70 18.34 -22.13
CA VAL A 392 -17.68 17.95 -21.12
C VAL A 392 -18.54 16.87 -21.78
N PHE A 393 -18.61 15.68 -21.19
CA PHE A 393 -19.51 14.64 -21.69
C PHE A 393 -20.94 15.17 -21.69
N LYS A 394 -21.73 14.82 -22.71
CA LYS A 394 -23.10 15.31 -22.85
C LYS A 394 -23.93 15.00 -21.60
N GLU A 395 -23.70 13.85 -20.98
CA GLU A 395 -24.35 13.41 -19.74
C GLU A 395 -24.02 14.32 -18.55
N ASP A 396 -22.74 14.68 -18.36
CA ASP A 396 -22.31 15.61 -17.31
C ASP A 396 -22.84 17.02 -17.57
N ARG A 397 -22.84 17.46 -18.82
CA ARG A 397 -23.42 18.76 -19.22
C ARG A 397 -24.94 18.79 -19.00
N ASP A 398 -25.64 17.71 -19.32
CA ASP A 398 -27.09 17.61 -19.16
C ASP A 398 -27.45 17.48 -17.67
N ALA A 399 -26.62 16.83 -16.85
CA ALA A 399 -26.74 16.78 -15.40
C ALA A 399 -26.50 18.15 -14.75
N GLU A 400 -25.44 18.86 -15.15
CA GLU A 400 -25.12 20.21 -14.68
C GLU A 400 -26.19 21.22 -15.11
N MET A 401 -26.66 21.15 -16.36
CA MET A 401 -27.78 21.97 -16.85
C MET A 401 -29.09 21.65 -16.13
N SER A 402 -29.31 20.40 -15.73
CA SER A 402 -30.49 20.03 -14.94
C SER A 402 -30.38 20.54 -13.50
N ALA A 403 -29.20 20.47 -12.89
CA ALA A 403 -28.93 21.02 -11.57
C ALA A 403 -29.11 22.55 -11.54
N LEU A 404 -28.54 23.25 -12.53
CA LEU A 404 -28.70 24.70 -12.69
C LEU A 404 -30.15 25.09 -12.98
N ARG A 405 -30.91 24.28 -13.74
CA ARG A 405 -32.35 24.51 -13.94
C ARG A 405 -33.12 24.39 -12.64
N ASN A 406 -32.84 23.34 -11.85
CA ASN A 406 -33.48 23.11 -10.56
C ASN A 406 -33.18 24.24 -9.56
N GLU A 407 -31.92 24.66 -9.46
CA GLU A 407 -31.51 25.77 -8.61
C GLU A 407 -32.14 27.10 -9.04
N ASN A 408 -32.27 27.34 -10.35
CA ASN A 408 -32.94 28.53 -10.88
C ASN A 408 -34.46 28.49 -10.64
N THR A 409 -35.10 27.32 -10.69
CA THR A 409 -36.51 27.18 -10.24
C THR A 409 -36.67 27.43 -8.75
N ASP A 410 -35.78 26.91 -7.91
CA ASP A 410 -35.84 27.12 -6.46
C ASP A 410 -35.60 28.58 -6.07
N LEU A 411 -34.65 29.25 -6.73
CA LEU A 411 -34.42 30.69 -6.56
C LEU A 411 -35.60 31.54 -7.06
N LYS A 412 -36.25 31.15 -8.17
CA LYS A 412 -37.47 31.80 -8.66
C LYS A 412 -38.64 31.61 -7.69
N LEU A 413 -38.84 30.40 -7.15
CA LEU A 413 -39.87 30.12 -6.16
C LEU A 413 -39.58 30.85 -4.83
N GLY A 414 -38.32 30.93 -4.41
CA GLY A 414 -37.89 31.70 -3.25
C GLY A 414 -38.12 33.21 -3.41
N ARG A 415 -37.84 33.78 -4.60
CA ARG A 415 -38.18 35.17 -4.92
C ARG A 415 -39.69 35.40 -4.97
N LEU A 416 -40.46 34.48 -5.53
CA LEU A 416 -41.92 34.56 -5.56
C LEU A 416 -42.51 34.52 -4.14
N GLY A 417 -41.97 33.68 -3.25
CA GLY A 417 -42.36 33.65 -1.84
C GLY A 417 -42.11 34.99 -1.13
N LYS A 418 -40.93 35.60 -1.34
CA LYS A 418 -40.60 36.93 -0.78
C LYS A 418 -41.51 38.02 -1.34
N LEU A 419 -41.74 38.05 -2.66
CA LEU A 419 -42.62 39.02 -3.30
C LEU A 419 -44.08 38.86 -2.85
N GLN A 420 -44.56 37.63 -2.63
CA GLN A 420 -45.89 37.41 -2.06
C GLN A 420 -45.98 37.86 -0.59
N GLY A 421 -44.92 37.72 0.19
CA GLY A 421 -44.82 38.25 1.55
C GLY A 421 -44.91 39.78 1.56
N GLU A 422 -44.07 40.45 0.78
CA GLU A 422 -44.06 41.91 0.63
C GLU A 422 -45.41 42.45 0.12
N GLN A 423 -46.05 41.74 -0.82
CA GLN A 423 -47.36 42.13 -1.34
C GLN A 423 -48.49 41.96 -0.30
N ARG A 424 -48.38 41.01 0.64
CA ARG A 424 -49.32 40.90 1.77
C ARG A 424 -49.09 42.03 2.76
N GLU A 425 -47.84 42.34 3.10
CA GLU A 425 -47.49 43.45 4.00
C GLU A 425 -47.95 44.80 3.43
N LEU A 426 -47.72 45.05 2.14
CA LEU A 426 -48.19 46.27 1.47
C LEU A 426 -49.72 46.37 1.43
N ARG A 427 -50.43 45.25 1.20
CA ARG A 427 -51.89 45.23 1.27
C ARG A 427 -52.38 45.57 2.67
N TRP A 428 -51.82 44.93 3.69
CA TRP A 428 -52.18 45.19 5.08
C TRP A 428 -51.87 46.65 5.48
N ALA A 429 -50.71 47.18 5.10
CA ALA A 429 -50.34 48.57 5.34
C ALA A 429 -51.29 49.55 4.65
N ARG A 430 -51.74 49.24 3.42
CA ARG A 430 -52.71 50.06 2.67
C ARG A 430 -54.09 50.03 3.30
N GLU A 431 -54.58 48.87 3.73
CA GLU A 431 -55.84 48.74 4.47
C GLU A 431 -55.79 49.51 5.79
N MET A 432 -54.69 49.38 6.54
CA MET A 432 -54.48 50.13 7.78
C MET A 432 -54.41 51.64 7.54
N PHE A 433 -53.80 52.07 6.42
CA PHE A 433 -53.78 53.47 6.03
C PHE A 433 -55.17 53.99 5.67
N GLU A 434 -55.95 53.26 4.87
CA GLU A 434 -57.34 53.57 4.53
C GLU A 434 -58.21 53.71 5.79
N VAL A 435 -58.07 52.78 6.75
CA VAL A 435 -58.78 52.86 8.04
C VAL A 435 -58.36 54.10 8.82
N LYS A 436 -57.06 54.43 8.89
CA LYS A 436 -56.57 55.64 9.55
C LYS A 436 -57.04 56.91 8.85
N LYS A 437 -57.07 56.90 7.51
CA LYS A 437 -57.53 58.02 6.68
C LYS A 437 -59.01 58.30 6.93
N ARG A 438 -59.87 57.28 6.88
CA ARG A 438 -61.30 57.43 7.23
C ARG A 438 -61.49 57.97 8.65
N ARG A 439 -60.75 57.41 9.62
CA ARG A 439 -60.78 57.91 11.00
C ARG A 439 -60.33 59.37 11.13
N PHE A 440 -59.42 59.82 10.27
CA PHE A 440 -58.99 61.22 10.22
C PHE A 440 -60.04 62.11 9.55
N GLU A 441 -60.63 61.67 8.44
CA GLU A 441 -61.69 62.38 7.72
C GLU A 441 -62.99 62.50 8.54
N GLU A 442 -63.30 61.50 9.35
CA GLU A 442 -64.47 61.45 10.25
C GLU A 442 -64.20 62.10 11.62
N ALA A 443 -62.95 62.48 11.93
CA ALA A 443 -62.61 63.09 13.22
C ALA A 443 -63.06 64.56 13.26
N SER A 444 -63.75 64.93 14.34
CA SER A 444 -64.03 66.35 14.62
C SER A 444 -62.75 67.13 14.86
N VAL A 445 -62.77 68.43 14.54
CA VAL A 445 -61.63 69.35 14.69
C VAL A 445 -61.06 69.32 16.11
N ASP A 446 -61.92 69.24 17.13
CA ASP A 446 -61.50 69.16 18.53
C ASP A 446 -60.67 67.91 18.83
N LYS A 447 -61.05 66.77 18.24
CA LYS A 447 -60.35 65.49 18.43
C LYS A 447 -59.00 65.47 17.71
N LEU A 448 -58.90 66.13 16.57
CA LEU A 448 -57.63 66.34 15.88
C LEU A 448 -56.70 67.27 16.66
N LEU A 449 -57.25 68.32 17.28
CA LEU A 449 -56.50 69.23 18.15
C LEU A 449 -56.02 68.53 19.43
N GLU A 450 -56.83 67.68 20.06
CA GLU A 450 -56.39 66.85 21.20
C GLU A 450 -55.24 65.93 20.84
N VAL A 451 -55.30 65.27 19.67
CA VAL A 451 -54.23 64.40 19.18
C VAL A 451 -52.96 65.20 18.88
N ALA A 452 -53.08 66.39 18.27
CA ALA A 452 -51.96 67.27 18.00
C ALA A 452 -51.32 67.78 19.31
N LEU A 453 -52.12 68.18 20.29
CA LEU A 453 -51.64 68.59 21.62
C LEU A 453 -50.96 67.43 22.36
N ALA A 454 -51.50 66.21 22.25
CA ALA A 454 -50.87 65.02 22.81
C ALA A 454 -49.52 64.72 22.13
N ALA A 455 -49.42 64.88 20.81
CA ALA A 455 -48.17 64.70 20.05
C ALA A 455 -47.12 65.77 20.40
N VAL A 456 -47.53 67.01 20.65
CA VAL A 456 -46.65 68.08 21.17
C VAL A 456 -46.17 67.73 22.58
N LYS A 457 -47.07 67.26 23.47
CA LYS A 457 -46.70 66.81 24.83
C LYS A 457 -45.73 65.63 24.83
N ARG A 458 -45.87 64.69 23.87
CA ARG A 458 -44.93 63.57 23.68
C ARG A 458 -43.60 63.97 23.05
N GLY A 459 -43.46 65.22 22.59
CA GLY A 459 -42.25 65.72 21.93
C GLY A 459 -42.05 65.21 20.50
N GLU A 460 -43.13 64.72 19.88
CA GLU A 460 -43.16 64.27 18.48
C GLU A 460 -43.27 65.47 17.53
N ILE A 461 -43.97 66.53 17.96
CA ILE A 461 -44.08 67.81 17.24
C ILE A 461 -43.40 68.90 18.07
N LEU A 462 -42.41 69.56 17.48
CA LEU A 462 -41.73 70.73 18.02
C LEU A 462 -42.41 71.98 17.50
N LEU A 463 -42.83 72.85 18.42
CA LEU A 463 -43.31 74.19 18.09
C LEU A 463 -42.14 75.16 18.24
N GLY A 464 -41.77 75.81 17.14
CA GLY A 464 -40.73 76.82 17.08
C GLY A 464 -41.26 78.13 16.51
N ALA A 465 -40.39 79.13 16.46
CA ALA A 465 -40.65 80.37 15.73
C ALA A 465 -39.47 80.62 14.79
N CYS A 466 -39.76 81.06 13.57
CA CYS A 466 -38.74 81.46 12.62
C CYS A 466 -37.93 82.62 13.22
N LYS A 467 -36.59 82.50 13.26
CA LYS A 467 -35.72 83.56 13.78
C LYS A 467 -35.80 84.86 12.99
N SER A 468 -36.15 84.80 11.70
CA SER A 468 -36.16 85.97 10.81
C SER A 468 -37.47 86.75 10.84
N CYS A 469 -38.62 86.09 10.94
CA CYS A 469 -39.94 86.75 10.87
C CYS A 469 -40.86 86.46 12.06
N GLY A 470 -40.44 85.63 13.02
CA GLY A 470 -41.23 85.28 14.20
C GLY A 470 -42.44 84.37 13.93
N ALA A 471 -42.69 83.95 12.69
CA ALA A 471 -43.79 83.05 12.35
C ALA A 471 -43.66 81.73 13.14
N ARG A 472 -44.75 81.32 13.81
CA ARG A 472 -44.79 80.07 14.56
C ARG A 472 -44.86 78.90 13.58
N VAL A 473 -43.99 77.92 13.78
CA VAL A 473 -43.87 76.76 12.90
C VAL A 473 -43.90 75.49 13.73
N ALA A 474 -44.62 74.48 13.25
CA ALA A 474 -44.66 73.16 13.84
C ALA A 474 -43.83 72.20 12.98
N MET A 475 -42.93 71.43 13.60
CA MET A 475 -42.08 70.46 12.92
C MET A 475 -42.17 69.09 13.58
N VAL A 476 -42.25 68.02 12.78
CA VAL A 476 -42.23 66.66 13.30
C VAL A 476 -40.78 66.21 13.51
N ARG A 477 -40.45 65.71 14.70
CA ARG A 477 -39.11 65.27 15.07
C ARG A 477 -38.70 64.05 14.23
N GLY A 478 -37.58 64.16 13.50
CA GLY A 478 -37.07 63.09 12.64
C GLY A 478 -37.65 63.07 11.22
N ALA A 479 -38.50 64.03 10.84
CA ALA A 479 -38.90 64.20 9.45
C ALA A 479 -37.68 64.56 8.59
N LYS A 480 -37.34 63.70 7.62
CA LYS A 480 -36.34 64.05 6.61
C LYS A 480 -36.98 65.06 5.65
N PRO A 481 -36.28 66.15 5.28
CA PRO A 481 -36.75 67.00 4.20
C PRO A 481 -36.91 66.13 2.95
N SER A 482 -38.01 66.32 2.19
CA SER A 482 -38.07 65.72 0.86
C SER A 482 -36.85 66.19 0.05
N PRO A 483 -36.38 65.42 -0.96
CA PRO A 483 -35.23 65.82 -1.77
C PRO A 483 -35.37 67.22 -2.43
N TRP A 484 -36.59 67.77 -2.44
CA TRP A 484 -36.96 69.02 -3.09
C TRP A 484 -37.34 70.15 -2.12
N SER A 485 -37.19 69.97 -0.80
CA SER A 485 -37.60 70.98 0.19
C SER A 485 -36.61 71.08 1.35
N SER A 486 -35.83 72.16 1.44
CA SER A 486 -35.15 72.53 2.70
C SER A 486 -36.18 73.02 3.72
N PHE A 487 -35.94 72.79 5.02
CA PHE A 487 -36.80 73.34 6.09
C PHE A 487 -36.72 74.87 6.04
N SER A 488 -37.64 75.48 5.30
CA SER A 488 -37.74 76.93 5.10
C SER A 488 -39.04 77.44 5.69
N CYS A 489 -39.00 78.67 6.20
CA CYS A 489 -40.16 79.32 6.80
C CYS A 489 -41.22 79.53 5.72
N SER A 490 -42.45 79.11 5.97
CA SER A 490 -43.55 79.32 5.02
C SER A 490 -43.88 80.81 4.78
N SER A 491 -43.44 81.71 5.66
CA SER A 491 -43.73 83.14 5.57
C SER A 491 -42.59 83.97 4.96
N CYS A 492 -41.33 83.63 5.20
CA CYS A 492 -40.19 84.41 4.69
C CYS A 492 -39.12 83.55 3.98
N HIS A 493 -39.37 82.26 3.81
CA HIS A 493 -38.50 81.27 3.15
C HIS A 493 -37.08 81.17 3.71
N SER A 494 -36.78 81.78 4.87
CA SER A 494 -35.50 81.57 5.54
C SER A 494 -35.42 80.17 6.14
N THR A 495 -34.24 79.59 6.19
CA THR A 495 -34.01 78.29 6.83
C THR A 495 -34.40 78.34 8.31
N LEU A 496 -35.23 77.39 8.73
CA LEU A 496 -35.84 77.32 10.07
C LEU A 496 -34.94 76.68 11.12
#